data_AF-A0A5E4LG62-F1
#
_entry.id   AF-A0A5E4LG62-F1
#
_cell.length_a   1.000
_cell.length_b   1.000
_cell.length_c   1.000
_cell.angle_alpha   90.00
_cell.angle_beta   90.00
_cell.angle_gamma   90.00
#
_symmetry.space_group_name_H-M   'P 1'
#
loop_
_entity.id
_entity.type
_entity.pdbx_description
1 polymer ?
#
loop_
_entity_poly.entity_id
_entity_poly.type
_entity_poly.pdbx_seq_one_letter_code
_entity_poly.pdbx_strand_id
1 'polypeptide(L)'
;MARYTNLKAQGAIERNSLRSSAAGTCRGQGATEYLVLLGAVLLIGVIVVALLGFFPGTAPGISITESQSYWRTVARPIQITDASASTDGSTSTTLTMAVQNTRTDFLTINSVTVDGSNSTPSGLPVTIKPGGTTRITVSIASVCPAYTSYGMHFGYATSGVGNQTQTGEKPLVVQCGSACLNNAGVDVGPCASGYSCCCSGYSNAKCLNVCIECG
;
A
#
# COMPACT_ATOMS: atom_id res chain seq x y z
N MET A 1 -56.28 82.06 63.04
CA MET A 1 -56.27 80.88 62.14
C MET A 1 -55.15 79.96 62.61
N ALA A 2 -55.28 78.68 62.91
CA ALA A 2 -56.40 77.76 62.91
C ALA A 2 -56.20 76.75 64.08
N ARG A 3 -57.31 76.17 64.50
CA ARG A 3 -57.53 75.27 65.64
C ARG A 3 -57.17 73.81 65.31
N TYR A 4 -56.79 73.06 66.38
CA TYR A 4 -57.23 71.67 66.71
C TYR A 4 -56.77 70.54 65.74
N THR A 5 -56.50 69.28 66.10
CA THR A 5 -56.45 68.45 67.32
C THR A 5 -56.14 67.01 66.89
N ASN A 6 -55.64 66.17 67.81
CA ASN A 6 -55.97 64.74 68.00
C ASN A 6 -55.66 63.75 66.83
N LEU A 7 -55.30 62.48 67.02
CA LEU A 7 -55.70 61.46 67.99
C LEU A 7 -54.76 60.24 67.79
N LYS A 8 -54.58 59.46 68.85
CA LYS A 8 -54.01 58.10 68.87
C LYS A 8 -54.91 57.09 68.16
N ALA A 9 -54.31 56.05 67.56
CA ALA A 9 -54.74 54.63 67.58
C ALA A 9 -53.64 53.80 66.88
N GLN A 10 -52.85 52.96 67.57
CA GLN A 10 -53.12 51.56 67.96
C GLN A 10 -53.42 50.59 66.80
N GLY A 11 -52.51 49.63 66.62
CA GLY A 11 -52.86 48.23 66.32
C GLY A 11 -52.46 47.71 64.94
N ALA A 12 -51.38 46.92 64.87
CA ALA A 12 -51.35 45.66 64.12
C ALA A 12 -50.07 44.87 64.48
N ILE A 13 -50.22 43.84 65.31
CA ILE A 13 -49.23 42.78 65.49
C ILE A 13 -49.52 41.76 64.39
N GLU A 14 -48.67 41.68 63.37
CA GLU A 14 -48.71 40.58 62.40
C GLU A 14 -47.66 39.54 62.77
N ARG A 15 -48.15 38.40 63.28
CA ARG A 15 -47.37 37.19 63.56
C ARG A 15 -47.07 36.48 62.23
N ASN A 16 -45.84 36.59 61.72
CA ASN A 16 -45.37 35.67 60.69
C ASN A 16 -44.55 34.52 61.31
N SER A 17 -45.33 33.51 61.73
CA SER A 17 -45.19 32.12 61.33
C SER A 17 -43.80 31.66 60.86
N LEU A 18 -43.14 30.91 61.74
CA LEU A 18 -42.12 29.90 61.45
C LEU A 18 -42.39 29.20 60.10
N ARG A 19 -41.46 29.33 59.15
CA ARG A 19 -41.27 28.33 58.10
C ARG A 19 -39.91 27.68 58.33
N SER A 20 -39.96 26.54 59.01
CA SER A 20 -38.99 25.47 58.85
C SER A 20 -39.01 25.07 57.37
N SER A 21 -38.06 25.57 56.59
CA SER A 21 -37.79 25.04 55.26
C SER A 21 -36.93 23.79 55.45
N ALA A 22 -37.59 22.65 55.35
CA ALA A 22 -36.93 21.40 55.04
C ALA A 22 -36.00 21.61 53.85
N ALA A 23 -34.71 21.35 54.03
CA ALA A 23 -33.76 21.22 52.94
C ALA A 23 -34.17 19.97 52.14
N GLY A 24 -35.04 20.17 51.16
CA GLY A 24 -35.27 19.18 50.12
C GLY A 24 -33.95 18.98 49.38
N THR A 25 -33.37 17.79 49.50
CA THR A 25 -32.33 17.29 48.61
C THR A 25 -32.87 17.36 47.18
N CYS A 26 -32.61 18.48 46.51
CA CYS A 26 -32.86 18.61 45.09
C CYS A 26 -32.01 17.57 44.37
N ARG A 27 -32.70 16.68 43.66
CA ARG A 27 -32.18 15.72 42.70
C ARG A 27 -31.40 16.46 41.61
N GLY A 28 -30.15 16.78 41.90
CA GLY A 28 -29.14 17.24 40.94
C GLY A 28 -28.01 16.22 40.76
N GLN A 29 -28.23 14.98 41.20
CA GLN A 29 -27.22 13.91 41.26
C GLN A 29 -27.51 12.86 40.19
N GLY A 30 -27.48 13.31 38.93
CA GLY A 30 -27.64 12.42 37.77
C GLY A 30 -26.80 12.89 36.57
N ALA A 31 -26.62 14.20 36.41
CA ALA A 31 -25.83 14.75 35.31
C ALA A 31 -24.33 14.38 35.39
N THR A 32 -23.75 14.28 36.60
CA THR A 32 -22.32 13.97 36.75
C THR A 32 -22.01 12.48 36.55
N GLU A 33 -22.95 11.57 36.85
CA GLU A 33 -22.75 10.13 36.66
C GLU A 33 -22.73 9.75 35.17
N TYR A 34 -23.68 10.29 34.39
CA TYR A 34 -23.71 10.07 32.95
C TYR A 34 -22.53 10.73 32.23
N LEU A 35 -22.02 11.87 32.71
CA LEU A 35 -20.83 12.50 32.13
C LEU A 35 -19.56 11.66 32.31
N VAL A 36 -19.40 10.99 33.45
CA VAL A 36 -18.25 10.09 33.68
C VAL A 36 -18.34 8.84 32.82
N LEU A 37 -19.52 8.21 32.74
CA LEU A 37 -19.72 7.03 31.91
C LEU A 37 -19.53 7.35 30.41
N LEU A 38 -20.04 8.49 29.95
CA LEU A 38 -19.88 8.93 28.57
C LEU A 38 -18.41 9.23 28.24
N GLY A 39 -17.67 9.86 29.15
CA GLY A 39 -16.23 10.09 28.98
C GLY A 39 -15.42 8.80 28.86
N ALA A 40 -15.72 7.80 29.70
CA ALA A 40 -15.05 6.51 29.65
C ALA A 40 -15.33 5.76 28.34
N VAL A 41 -16.58 5.75 27.88
CA VAL A 41 -16.96 5.12 26.61
C VAL A 41 -16.30 5.81 25.42
N LEU A 42 -16.25 7.15 25.40
CA LEU A 42 -15.55 7.88 24.34
C LEU A 42 -14.05 7.62 24.35
N LEU A 43 -13.41 7.56 25.52
CA LEU A 43 -12.00 7.23 25.63
C LEU A 43 -11.69 5.85 25.04
N ILE A 44 -12.49 4.84 25.39
CA ILE A 44 -12.34 3.48 24.85
C ILE A 44 -12.57 3.49 23.34
N GLY A 45 -13.59 4.22 22.86
CA GLY A 45 -13.87 4.35 21.43
C GLY A 45 -12.69 4.93 20.64
N VAL A 46 -12.03 5.96 21.16
CA VAL A 46 -10.85 6.56 20.53
C VAL A 46 -9.67 5.59 20.53
N ILE A 47 -9.45 4.83 21.60
CA ILE A 47 -8.40 3.81 21.66
C ILE A 47 -8.63 2.73 20.59
N VAL A 48 -9.86 2.23 20.46
CA VAL A 48 -10.19 1.21 19.45
C VAL A 48 -9.96 1.73 18.03
N VAL A 49 -10.40 2.95 17.73
CA VAL A 49 -10.16 3.56 16.40
C VAL A 49 -8.67 3.81 16.17
N ALA A 50 -7.90 4.18 17.18
CA ALA A 50 -6.44 4.33 17.07
C ALA A 50 -5.74 2.99 16.79
N LEU A 51 -6.17 1.91 17.45
CA LEU A 51 -5.65 0.56 17.20
C LEU A 51 -6.06 0.01 15.83
N LEU A 52 -7.26 0.34 15.35
CA LEU A 52 -7.71 -0.03 14.00
C LEU A 52 -7.07 0.85 12.91
N GLY A 53 -6.78 2.10 13.20
CA GLY A 53 -6.12 3.05 12.29
C GLY A 53 -4.62 2.86 12.17
N PHE A 54 -3.98 2.14 13.11
CA PHE A 54 -2.55 1.83 13.11
C PHE A 54 -2.20 0.49 12.41
N PHE A 55 -3.03 0.03 11.45
CA PHE A 55 -2.58 -0.92 10.43
C PHE A 55 -2.24 -0.24 9.07
N PRO A 56 -1.40 0.82 9.01
CA PRO A 56 -0.88 1.27 7.73
C PRO A 56 0.26 0.34 7.31
N GLY A 57 0.08 -0.39 6.21
CA GLY A 57 1.21 -0.54 5.29
C GLY A 57 2.08 -1.80 5.33
N THR A 58 1.61 -2.96 5.81
CA THR A 58 2.31 -4.24 5.50
C THR A 58 1.81 -4.91 4.21
N ALA A 59 0.73 -4.42 3.60
CA ALA A 59 0.07 -5.07 2.47
C ALA A 59 0.93 -5.26 1.19
N PRO A 60 1.81 -4.33 0.77
CA PRO A 60 2.49 -4.47 -0.53
C PRO A 60 3.53 -5.61 -0.55
N GLY A 61 4.24 -5.85 0.56
CA GLY A 61 5.26 -6.91 0.62
C GLY A 61 4.67 -8.32 0.61
N ILE A 62 3.45 -8.47 1.15
CA ILE A 62 2.75 -9.76 1.21
C ILE A 62 2.34 -10.20 -0.19
N SER A 63 1.75 -9.30 -0.99
CA SER A 63 1.31 -9.63 -2.35
C SER A 63 2.48 -9.98 -3.28
N ILE A 64 3.64 -9.32 -3.13
CA ILE A 64 4.87 -9.66 -3.85
C ILE A 64 5.36 -11.06 -3.45
N THR A 65 5.44 -11.33 -2.15
CA THR A 65 5.93 -12.63 -1.65
C THR A 65 5.02 -13.76 -2.11
N GLU A 66 3.70 -13.55 -2.05
CA GLU A 66 2.70 -14.52 -2.51
C GLU A 66 2.80 -14.77 -4.02
N SER A 67 2.89 -13.70 -4.81
CA SER A 67 3.08 -13.77 -6.26
C SER A 67 4.38 -14.50 -6.62
N GLN A 68 5.51 -14.09 -6.04
CA GLN A 68 6.81 -14.71 -6.30
C GLN A 68 6.82 -16.19 -5.90
N SER A 69 6.18 -16.54 -4.78
CA SER A 69 6.04 -17.94 -4.35
C SER A 69 5.26 -18.76 -5.37
N TYR A 70 4.13 -18.25 -5.87
CA TYR A 70 3.35 -18.91 -6.92
C TYR A 70 4.18 -19.18 -8.17
N TRP A 71 4.87 -18.15 -8.68
CA TRP A 71 5.66 -18.27 -9.91
C TRP A 71 6.90 -19.15 -9.76
N ARG A 72 7.47 -19.25 -8.56
CA ARG A 72 8.61 -20.13 -8.24
C ARG A 72 8.21 -21.58 -8.01
N THR A 73 7.01 -21.85 -7.50
CA THR A 73 6.68 -23.19 -6.98
C THR A 73 5.56 -23.87 -7.73
N VAL A 74 4.54 -23.14 -8.18
CA VAL A 74 3.32 -23.69 -8.78
C VAL A 74 3.31 -23.53 -10.30
N ALA A 75 3.77 -22.38 -10.82
CA ALA A 75 3.80 -22.13 -12.26
C ALA A 75 4.66 -23.18 -13.00
N ARG A 76 4.06 -23.88 -13.96
CA ARG A 76 4.70 -24.92 -14.78
C ARG A 76 4.16 -24.83 -16.21
N PRO A 77 4.97 -25.18 -17.22
CA PRO A 77 6.38 -25.61 -17.14
C PRO A 77 7.43 -24.51 -16.93
N ILE A 78 7.03 -23.25 -17.09
CA ILE A 78 7.89 -22.07 -16.98
C ILE A 78 7.72 -21.47 -15.59
N GLN A 79 8.83 -21.35 -14.86
CA GLN A 79 8.89 -20.64 -13.57
C GLN A 79 9.53 -19.28 -13.74
N ILE A 80 9.08 -18.30 -12.95
CA ILE A 80 9.77 -17.02 -12.81
C ILE A 80 10.49 -17.03 -11.46
N THR A 81 11.81 -17.15 -11.49
CA THR A 81 12.64 -17.25 -10.29
C THR A 81 12.96 -15.89 -9.70
N ASP A 82 12.97 -14.85 -10.52
CA ASP A 82 13.22 -13.48 -10.09
C ASP A 82 12.55 -12.50 -11.07
N ALA A 83 12.08 -11.36 -10.57
CA ALA A 83 11.44 -10.34 -11.39
C ALA A 83 11.66 -8.95 -10.80
N SER A 84 12.02 -8.01 -11.67
CA SER A 84 12.25 -6.61 -11.33
C SER A 84 11.69 -5.72 -12.43
N ALA A 85 11.08 -4.60 -12.05
CA ALA A 85 10.62 -3.59 -12.99
C ALA A 85 11.37 -2.27 -12.77
N SER A 86 11.68 -1.61 -13.89
CA SER A 86 12.41 -0.35 -13.95
C SER A 86 11.58 0.62 -14.79
N THR A 87 11.33 1.85 -14.32
CA THR A 87 10.59 2.86 -15.10
C THR A 87 11.51 3.93 -15.66
N ASP A 88 11.26 4.36 -16.91
CA ASP A 88 11.99 5.43 -17.60
C ASP A 88 11.67 6.85 -17.10
N GLY A 89 10.76 6.97 -16.13
CA GLY A 89 10.40 8.21 -15.48
C GLY A 89 9.10 8.85 -15.95
N SER A 90 8.44 8.39 -17.03
CA SER A 90 7.07 8.88 -17.32
C SER A 90 6.20 8.06 -18.26
N THR A 91 6.74 7.11 -19.04
CA THR A 91 5.99 6.53 -20.17
C THR A 91 6.12 5.03 -20.31
N SER A 92 7.23 4.44 -19.88
CA SER A 92 7.51 3.02 -20.07
C SER A 92 8.07 2.36 -18.83
N THR A 93 7.78 1.07 -18.71
CA THR A 93 8.35 0.18 -17.72
C THR A 93 9.05 -0.97 -18.42
N THR A 94 10.32 -1.17 -18.07
CA THR A 94 11.14 -2.32 -18.45
C THR A 94 10.99 -3.40 -17.38
N LEU A 95 10.23 -4.44 -17.67
CA LEU A 95 10.10 -5.64 -16.83
C LEU A 95 11.18 -6.65 -17.21
N THR A 96 12.06 -6.97 -16.26
CA THR A 96 13.09 -8.00 -16.43
C THR A 96 12.78 -9.19 -15.54
N MET A 97 12.75 -10.40 -16.12
CA MET A 97 12.37 -11.63 -15.44
C MET A 97 13.43 -12.70 -15.67
N ALA A 98 13.83 -13.41 -14.61
CA ALA A 98 14.59 -14.64 -14.70
C ALA A 98 13.62 -15.81 -14.82
N VAL A 99 13.70 -16.52 -15.94
CA VAL A 99 12.75 -17.56 -16.32
C VAL A 99 13.47 -18.90 -16.39
N GLN A 100 12.93 -19.90 -15.71
CA GLN A 100 13.50 -21.24 -15.61
C GLN A 100 12.61 -22.29 -16.28
N ASN A 101 13.23 -23.20 -17.01
CA ASN A 101 12.58 -24.39 -17.53
C ASN A 101 12.62 -25.50 -16.47
N THR A 102 11.44 -25.95 -16.02
CA THR A 102 11.31 -27.02 -15.02
C THR A 102 11.16 -28.42 -15.61
N ARG A 103 11.03 -28.52 -16.94
CA ARG A 103 10.88 -29.81 -17.61
C ARG A 103 12.23 -30.48 -17.79
N THR A 104 12.16 -31.77 -18.13
CA THR A 104 13.31 -32.61 -18.46
C THR A 104 13.73 -32.52 -19.94
N ASP A 105 12.95 -31.82 -20.77
CA ASP A 105 13.21 -31.55 -22.19
C ASP A 105 13.52 -30.06 -22.44
N PHE A 106 14.03 -29.75 -23.64
CA PHE A 106 14.25 -28.38 -24.06
C PHE A 106 12.91 -27.64 -24.23
N LEU A 107 12.88 -26.39 -23.76
CA LEU A 107 11.72 -25.51 -23.88
C LEU A 107 12.12 -24.25 -24.63
N THR A 108 11.44 -23.96 -25.73
CA THR A 108 11.66 -22.74 -26.52
C THR A 108 10.54 -21.77 -26.24
N ILE A 109 10.83 -20.62 -25.64
CA ILE A 109 9.86 -19.54 -25.45
C ILE A 109 9.81 -18.74 -26.76
N ASN A 110 8.62 -18.63 -27.33
CA ASN A 110 8.37 -17.96 -28.61
C ASN A 110 7.81 -16.55 -28.40
N SER A 111 6.95 -16.38 -27.40
CA SER A 111 6.32 -15.11 -27.09
C SER A 111 6.06 -14.97 -25.59
N VAL A 112 6.05 -13.72 -25.14
CA VAL A 112 5.61 -13.32 -23.81
C VAL A 112 4.65 -12.16 -24.00
N THR A 113 3.44 -12.28 -23.46
CA THR A 113 2.48 -11.17 -23.42
C THR A 113 2.19 -10.79 -21.98
N VAL A 114 2.01 -9.49 -21.78
CA VAL A 114 1.77 -8.89 -20.47
C VAL A 114 0.45 -8.13 -20.54
N ASP A 115 -0.49 -8.47 -19.67
CA ASP A 115 -1.85 -7.90 -19.62
C ASP A 115 -2.57 -7.91 -20.98
N GLY A 116 -2.37 -8.98 -21.76
CA GLY A 116 -2.96 -9.12 -23.10
C GLY A 116 -2.35 -8.19 -24.16
N SER A 117 -1.39 -7.34 -23.81
CA SER A 117 -0.61 -6.56 -24.77
C SER A 117 0.50 -7.42 -25.37
N ASN A 118 0.62 -7.37 -26.70
CA ASN A 118 1.75 -7.94 -27.43
C ASN A 118 2.98 -7.05 -27.21
N SER A 119 3.53 -7.05 -26.00
CA SER A 119 4.84 -6.47 -25.73
C SER A 119 5.87 -7.24 -26.54
N THR A 120 6.79 -6.57 -27.24
CA THR A 120 7.87 -7.22 -27.98
C THR A 120 9.02 -7.52 -27.02
N PRO A 121 9.17 -8.76 -26.51
CA PRO A 121 10.23 -9.08 -25.56
C PRO A 121 11.55 -9.10 -26.33
N SER A 122 12.62 -8.57 -25.75
CA SER A 122 13.93 -8.72 -26.35
C SER A 122 14.44 -10.15 -26.14
N GLY A 123 15.14 -10.69 -27.15
CA GLY A 123 15.80 -11.99 -27.04
C GLY A 123 14.91 -13.22 -27.24
N LEU A 124 13.73 -13.09 -27.85
CA LEU A 124 12.90 -14.22 -28.28
C LEU A 124 13.01 -14.48 -29.80
N PRO A 125 12.87 -15.74 -30.27
CA PRO A 125 12.68 -16.94 -29.46
C PRO A 125 13.95 -17.36 -28.70
N VAL A 126 13.80 -17.94 -27.52
CA VAL A 126 14.92 -18.44 -26.70
C VAL A 126 14.70 -19.88 -26.30
N THR A 127 15.71 -20.74 -26.49
CA THR A 127 15.67 -22.13 -26.06
C THR A 127 16.40 -22.32 -24.74
N ILE A 128 15.70 -22.88 -23.77
CA ILE A 128 16.15 -23.10 -22.41
C ILE A 128 16.32 -24.60 -22.19
N LYS A 129 17.54 -25.02 -21.84
CA LYS A 129 17.84 -26.40 -21.47
C LYS A 129 17.04 -26.84 -20.23
N PRO A 130 16.86 -28.15 -20.00
CA PRO A 130 16.26 -28.66 -18.77
C PRO A 130 16.92 -28.07 -17.52
N GLY A 131 16.13 -27.53 -16.59
CA GLY A 131 16.61 -26.86 -15.37
C GLY A 131 17.35 -25.53 -15.61
N GLY A 132 17.54 -25.13 -16.86
CA GLY A 132 18.24 -23.90 -17.23
C GLY A 132 17.41 -22.65 -16.95
N THR A 133 18.10 -21.52 -16.74
CA THR A 133 17.49 -20.21 -16.50
C THR A 133 18.01 -19.21 -17.54
N THR A 134 17.13 -18.36 -18.03
CA THR A 134 17.47 -17.22 -18.90
C THR A 134 16.79 -15.94 -18.40
N ARG A 135 17.27 -14.77 -18.82
CA ARG A 135 16.60 -13.50 -18.55
C ARG A 135 15.84 -13.03 -19.78
N ILE A 136 14.60 -12.60 -19.58
CA ILE A 136 13.75 -12.00 -20.61
C ILE A 136 13.40 -10.60 -20.14
N THR A 137 13.50 -9.64 -21.07
CA THR A 137 13.15 -8.24 -20.82
C THR A 137 12.00 -7.84 -21.72
N VAL A 138 11.00 -7.18 -21.13
CA VAL A 138 9.76 -6.77 -21.78
C VAL A 138 9.55 -5.29 -21.51
N SER A 139 9.39 -4.50 -22.58
CA SER A 139 9.00 -3.09 -22.46
C SER A 139 7.48 -2.97 -22.50
N ILE A 140 6.92 -2.27 -21.52
CA ILE A 140 5.48 -2.09 -21.31
C ILE A 140 5.18 -0.59 -21.34
N ALA A 141 4.26 -0.17 -22.22
CA ALA A 141 3.82 1.23 -22.35
C ALA A 141 2.88 1.64 -21.20
N SER A 142 3.36 1.49 -19.98
CA SER A 142 2.66 1.84 -18.73
C SER A 142 3.67 2.34 -17.72
N VAL A 143 3.26 3.30 -16.89
CA VAL A 143 4.08 3.77 -15.77
C VAL A 143 3.95 2.81 -14.59
N CYS A 144 5.06 2.51 -13.93
CA CYS A 144 5.03 1.79 -12.68
C CYS A 144 5.36 2.71 -11.48
N PRO A 145 4.37 3.04 -10.63
CA PRO A 145 4.55 4.05 -9.59
C PRO A 145 5.32 3.55 -8.36
N ALA A 146 5.03 2.35 -7.88
CA ALA A 146 5.71 1.73 -6.73
C ALA A 146 5.63 0.20 -6.78
N TYR A 147 4.43 -0.32 -7.04
CA TYR A 147 4.16 -1.73 -7.28
C TYR A 147 3.13 -1.84 -8.40
N THR A 148 3.30 -2.82 -9.28
CA THR A 148 2.31 -3.14 -10.31
C THR A 148 2.16 -4.65 -10.42
N SER A 149 0.94 -5.08 -10.71
CA SER A 149 0.59 -6.46 -10.99
C SER A 149 0.44 -6.66 -12.50
N TYR A 150 1.06 -7.71 -13.03
CA TYR A 150 1.06 -8.04 -14.44
C TYR A 150 0.49 -9.44 -14.69
N GLY A 151 -0.52 -9.56 -15.54
CA GLY A 151 -0.99 -10.83 -16.07
C GLY A 151 0.00 -11.37 -17.09
N MET A 152 0.59 -12.54 -16.82
CA MET A 152 1.65 -13.10 -17.66
C MET A 152 1.14 -14.27 -18.50
N HIS A 153 1.43 -14.24 -19.80
CA HIS A 153 1.22 -15.38 -20.68
C HIS A 153 2.49 -15.67 -21.49
N PHE A 154 2.85 -16.94 -21.55
CA PHE A 154 4.00 -17.44 -22.31
C PHE A 154 3.51 -18.32 -23.45
N GLY A 155 3.90 -17.99 -24.68
CA GLY A 155 3.84 -18.92 -25.80
C GLY A 155 5.16 -19.67 -25.91
N TYR A 156 5.13 -20.99 -25.93
CA TYR A 156 6.33 -21.83 -25.96
C TYR A 156 6.15 -23.07 -26.84
N ALA A 157 7.26 -23.74 -27.11
CA ALA A 157 7.34 -25.03 -27.78
C ALA A 157 8.26 -25.96 -26.99
N THR A 158 8.05 -27.26 -27.15
CA THR A 158 8.90 -28.33 -26.64
C THR A 158 9.40 -29.16 -27.82
N SER A 159 10.35 -30.07 -27.59
CA SER A 159 10.92 -30.90 -28.66
C SER A 159 9.90 -31.77 -29.39
N GLY A 160 8.75 -32.09 -28.77
CA GLY A 160 7.70 -32.90 -29.38
C GLY A 160 6.41 -32.16 -29.73
N VAL A 161 6.18 -30.96 -29.19
CA VAL A 161 4.93 -30.21 -29.37
C VAL A 161 5.22 -28.72 -29.52
N GLY A 162 4.79 -28.13 -30.64
CA GLY A 162 4.85 -26.69 -30.89
C GLY A 162 3.61 -25.94 -30.37
N ASN A 163 3.71 -24.61 -30.27
CA ASN A 163 2.59 -23.68 -30.03
C ASN A 163 1.77 -23.94 -28.76
N GLN A 164 2.46 -24.27 -27.67
CA GLN A 164 1.87 -24.37 -26.34
C GLN A 164 1.76 -22.98 -25.70
N THR A 165 0.83 -22.84 -24.75
CA THR A 165 0.70 -21.62 -23.94
C THR A 165 0.66 -21.93 -22.45
N GLN A 166 1.22 -21.04 -21.64
CA GLN A 166 1.09 -21.05 -20.19
C GLN A 166 0.59 -19.69 -19.75
N THR A 167 -0.51 -19.69 -19.01
CA THR A 167 -1.09 -18.50 -18.38
C THR A 167 -0.93 -18.62 -16.87
N GLY A 168 -0.45 -17.57 -16.22
CA GLY A 168 -0.43 -17.51 -14.75
C GLY A 168 -1.84 -17.38 -14.18
N GLU A 169 -2.18 -18.22 -13.20
CA GLU A 169 -3.41 -18.09 -12.41
C GLU A 169 -3.34 -16.93 -11.42
N LYS A 170 -2.12 -16.53 -11.03
CA LYS A 170 -1.87 -15.32 -10.24
C LYS A 170 -1.06 -14.30 -11.06
N PRO A 171 -1.37 -13.00 -10.92
CA PRO A 171 -0.56 -11.98 -11.56
C PRO A 171 0.83 -11.93 -10.95
N LEU A 172 1.82 -11.56 -11.76
CA LEU A 172 3.16 -11.26 -11.31
C LEU A 172 3.16 -9.85 -10.70
N VAL A 173 3.24 -9.78 -9.38
CA VAL A 173 3.43 -8.53 -8.64
C VAL A 173 4.92 -8.23 -8.54
N VAL A 174 5.32 -7.05 -9.00
CA VAL A 174 6.69 -6.55 -8.92
C VAL A 174 6.74 -5.21 -8.22
N GLN A 175 7.83 -4.99 -7.47
CA GLN A 175 8.21 -3.66 -7.04
C GLN A 175 8.93 -2.96 -8.18
N CYS A 176 8.62 -1.68 -8.33
CA CYS A 176 9.25 -0.85 -9.33
C CYS A 176 10.35 -0.01 -8.70
N GLY A 177 11.56 -0.25 -9.18
CA GLY A 177 12.67 0.65 -8.94
C GLY A 177 12.58 1.82 -9.91
N SER A 178 13.02 2.99 -9.47
CA SER A 178 13.53 3.98 -10.42
C SER A 178 14.72 3.36 -11.14
N ALA A 179 14.73 3.45 -12.47
CA ALA A 179 15.86 3.03 -13.25
C ALA A 179 17.11 3.79 -12.80
N CYS A 180 18.13 3.10 -12.28
CA CYS A 180 19.48 3.65 -12.30
C CYS A 180 19.93 3.59 -13.76
N LEU A 181 19.68 4.66 -14.51
CA LEU A 181 20.18 4.81 -15.87
C LEU A 181 21.58 5.40 -15.82
N ASN A 182 22.52 4.79 -16.53
CA ASN A 182 23.82 5.42 -16.75
C ASN A 182 23.70 6.60 -17.73
N ASN A 183 24.80 7.33 -17.93
CA ASN A 183 24.87 8.45 -18.88
C ASN A 183 24.51 8.12 -20.33
N ALA A 184 24.43 6.84 -20.68
CA ALA A 184 24.06 6.34 -22.00
C ALA A 184 22.59 5.85 -22.06
N GLY A 185 21.79 6.06 -21.00
CA GLY A 185 20.40 5.61 -20.93
C GLY A 185 20.24 4.10 -20.83
N VAL A 186 21.28 3.38 -20.38
CA VAL A 186 21.25 1.93 -20.17
C VAL A 186 20.93 1.65 -18.70
N ASP A 187 19.93 0.79 -18.47
CA ASP A 187 19.59 0.25 -17.14
C ASP A 187 20.80 -0.49 -16.54
N VAL A 188 21.37 0.01 -15.43
CA VAL A 188 22.49 -0.67 -14.73
C VAL A 188 22.03 -1.71 -13.69
N GLY A 189 20.75 -2.04 -13.68
CA GLY A 189 20.15 -3.03 -12.77
C GLY A 189 19.65 -2.44 -11.44
N PRO A 190 18.90 -3.23 -10.65
CA PRO A 190 18.33 -2.76 -9.39
C PRO A 190 19.41 -2.58 -8.32
N CYS A 191 19.33 -1.49 -7.55
CA CYS A 191 20.11 -1.33 -6.33
C CYS A 191 19.64 -2.30 -5.24
N ALA A 192 20.58 -2.72 -4.37
CA ALA A 192 20.29 -3.59 -3.24
C ALA A 192 19.25 -2.95 -2.29
N SER A 193 18.49 -3.79 -1.57
CA SER A 193 17.51 -3.35 -0.58
C SER A 193 18.12 -2.39 0.44
N GLY A 194 17.59 -1.17 0.55
CA GLY A 194 18.10 -0.09 1.42
C GLY A 194 18.90 1.00 0.70
N TYR A 195 19.23 0.79 -0.59
CA TYR A 195 19.94 1.75 -1.42
C TYR A 195 19.01 2.26 -2.52
N SER A 196 18.99 3.58 -2.74
CA SER A 196 18.26 4.21 -3.84
C SER A 196 19.24 4.88 -4.80
N CYS A 197 18.83 5.06 -6.05
CA CYS A 197 19.59 5.85 -7.01
C CYS A 197 19.57 7.32 -6.54
N CYS A 198 20.56 7.76 -5.75
CA CYS A 198 20.62 9.15 -5.29
C CYS A 198 21.00 10.06 -6.46
N CYS A 199 20.01 10.68 -7.10
CA CYS A 199 20.27 11.73 -8.08
C CYS A 199 20.43 13.05 -7.31
N SER A 200 21.67 13.37 -6.91
CA SER A 200 21.97 14.61 -6.19
C SER A 200 21.83 15.83 -7.12
N GLY A 201 20.75 16.58 -6.97
CA GLY A 201 20.73 18.04 -7.15
C GLY A 201 20.86 18.63 -8.56
N TYR A 202 20.84 17.86 -9.64
CA TYR A 202 20.84 18.43 -10.99
C TYR A 202 19.54 18.17 -11.73
N SER A 203 18.80 19.26 -11.98
CA SER A 203 17.74 19.31 -12.97
C SER A 203 18.29 18.84 -14.32
N ASN A 204 17.84 17.68 -14.79
CA ASN A 204 17.98 17.17 -16.16
C ASN A 204 19.30 16.49 -16.58
N ALA A 205 20.17 16.01 -15.69
CA ALA A 205 21.28 15.18 -16.15
C ALA A 205 21.78 14.17 -15.11
N LYS A 206 21.69 12.89 -15.49
CA LYS A 206 22.70 11.85 -15.20
C LYS A 206 22.81 11.44 -13.73
N CYS A 207 22.07 10.40 -13.34
CA CYS A 207 22.30 9.74 -12.06
C CYS A 207 23.66 9.02 -12.11
N LEU A 208 24.49 9.23 -11.08
CA LEU A 208 25.79 8.55 -10.95
C LEU A 208 25.55 7.04 -10.84
N ASN A 209 26.41 6.24 -11.46
CA ASN A 209 26.45 4.77 -11.40
C ASN A 209 26.84 4.24 -10.01
N VAL A 210 26.21 4.71 -8.93
CA VAL A 210 26.52 4.30 -7.56
C VAL A 210 25.23 4.17 -6.77
N CYS A 211 24.96 2.96 -6.27
CA CYS A 211 23.95 2.73 -5.24
C CYS A 211 24.49 3.28 -3.92
N ILE A 212 23.84 4.31 -3.37
CA ILE A 212 24.23 4.96 -2.10
C ILE A 212 23.01 4.95 -1.18
N GLU A 213 23.22 4.90 0.14
CA GLU A 213 22.15 5.15 1.11
C GLU A 213 21.69 6.61 0.95
N CYS A 214 20.50 6.83 0.39
CA CYS A 214 19.89 8.15 0.39
C CYS A 214 19.24 8.35 1.76
N GLY A 215 19.95 9.01 2.67
CA GLY A 215 19.42 9.45 3.96
C GLY A 215 18.34 10.52 3.83
#